data_AF-A0A0G2FWR2-F1
#
_entry.id   AF-A0A0G2FWR2-F1
#
_cell.length_a   1.000
_cell.length_b   1.000
_cell.length_c   1.000
_cell.angle_alpha   90.00
_cell.angle_beta   90.00
_cell.angle_gamma   90.00
#
_symmetry.space_group_name_H-M   'P 1'
#
loop_
_entity.id
_entity.type
_entity.pdbx_description
1 polymer ?
#
loop_
_entity_poly.entity_id
_entity_poly.type
_entity_poly.pdbx_seq_one_letter_code
_entity_poly.pdbx_strand_id
1 'polypeptide(L)'
;MDDKRGIAGSVESGAPKLSEMGNEDDASTRKPVVKSLDSMARVLCDFTDTVTIRVREKYFKVPRDLLITTSIFFDEELSYSTPPKFFLVLDDVDVKLFNTWINVLFESSFSPGFRIRSQNSSSAGSWTTNMEFLLRLWQLSHRFNSFRMCLLAEEALTTQYFLRFTAQQWEAAYVQSTEARVRKILLALQKCYTLCKAESIPFAEEFVTSCAKCPGQMVATYFDHLEPDFRAEVVKSFAIRVADPEVTQRKRVREDNSESKAFKKRRY
;
A
#
# COMPACT_ATOMS: atom_id res chain seq x y z
N MET A 1 -59.52 47.49 35.48
CA MET A 1 -58.07 47.72 35.33
C MET A 1 -57.65 47.04 34.04
N ASP A 2 -58.22 47.43 32.89
CA ASP A 2 -57.85 48.61 32.07
C ASP A 2 -56.43 48.43 31.51
N ASP A 3 -56.12 48.50 30.22
CA ASP A 3 -56.84 48.99 29.04
C ASP A 3 -56.07 48.51 27.77
N LYS A 4 -56.80 48.29 26.65
CA LYS A 4 -56.52 48.70 25.22
C LYS A 4 -55.08 48.62 24.64
N ARG A 5 -54.74 48.27 23.39
CA ARG A 5 -55.28 48.19 21.99
C ARG A 5 -54.23 47.33 21.22
N GLY A 6 -54.51 46.50 20.21
CA GLY A 6 -55.12 46.78 18.91
C GLY A 6 -54.08 47.26 17.88
N ILE A 7 -53.77 46.45 16.84
CA ILE A 7 -53.56 46.83 15.42
C ILE A 7 -53.52 45.55 14.57
N ALA A 8 -54.37 45.53 13.55
CA ALA A 8 -54.39 44.58 12.45
C ALA A 8 -53.74 45.23 11.21
N GLY A 9 -53.24 44.42 10.28
CA GLY A 9 -52.77 44.88 8.97
C GLY A 9 -52.47 43.71 8.04
N SER A 10 -53.23 43.63 6.95
CA SER A 10 -53.38 42.50 6.04
C SER A 10 -52.81 42.84 4.65
N VAL A 11 -52.36 41.81 3.92
CA VAL A 11 -52.36 41.63 2.44
C VAL A 11 -51.43 42.49 1.57
N GLU A 12 -50.59 41.81 0.76
CA GLU A 12 -50.52 41.85 -0.73
C GLU A 12 -49.29 41.00 -1.16
N SER A 13 -49.42 39.82 -1.76
CA SER A 13 -49.75 39.52 -3.17
C SER A 13 -48.80 40.17 -4.18
N GLY A 14 -47.88 39.38 -4.74
CA GLY A 14 -47.03 39.80 -5.85
C GLY A 14 -46.27 38.64 -6.48
N ALA A 15 -46.93 37.83 -7.29
CA ALA A 15 -46.28 36.96 -8.26
C ALA A 15 -45.91 37.75 -9.52
N PRO A 16 -44.80 37.41 -10.21
CA PRO A 16 -44.70 37.62 -11.64
C PRO A 16 -44.54 36.31 -12.43
N LYS A 17 -44.91 36.45 -13.70
CA LYS A 17 -45.27 35.44 -14.69
C LYS A 17 -44.10 34.65 -15.27
N LEU A 18 -44.47 33.47 -15.78
CA LEU A 18 -43.79 32.71 -16.83
C LEU A 18 -43.49 33.55 -18.09
N SER A 19 -42.35 33.25 -18.70
CA SER A 19 -42.19 33.12 -20.15
C SER A 19 -40.97 32.24 -20.44
N GLU A 20 -41.21 31.15 -21.19
CA GLU A 20 -40.45 30.59 -22.33
C GLU A 20 -38.91 30.65 -22.31
N MET A 21 -38.12 29.67 -22.76
CA MET A 21 -38.25 28.58 -23.72
C MET A 21 -36.89 27.84 -23.70
N GLY A 22 -36.86 26.55 -24.06
CA GLY A 22 -35.74 26.04 -24.87
C GLY A 22 -34.68 25.15 -24.19
N ASN A 23 -34.73 23.89 -24.61
CA ASN A 23 -33.62 23.02 -25.03
C ASN A 23 -32.82 22.15 -24.04
N GLU A 24 -32.99 20.86 -24.31
CA GLU A 24 -31.96 19.85 -24.63
C GLU A 24 -31.09 19.30 -23.49
N ASP A 25 -31.32 18.00 -23.23
CA ASP A 25 -30.33 16.93 -23.28
C ASP A 25 -28.91 17.28 -22.82
N ASP A 26 -28.51 16.79 -21.64
CA ASP A 26 -27.50 15.74 -21.61
C ASP A 26 -27.37 15.12 -20.20
N ALA A 27 -27.76 13.86 -20.08
CA ALA A 27 -27.40 13.02 -18.94
C ALA A 27 -25.92 12.61 -19.08
N SER A 28 -25.02 13.58 -18.89
CA SER A 28 -23.58 13.34 -18.93
C SER A 28 -23.09 12.80 -17.59
N THR A 29 -23.01 11.47 -17.54
CA THR A 29 -22.15 10.63 -16.70
C THR A 29 -20.95 11.41 -16.14
N ARG A 30 -21.04 11.87 -14.88
CA ARG A 30 -19.89 12.40 -14.14
C ARG A 30 -18.89 11.27 -13.89
N LYS A 31 -17.95 11.08 -14.83
CA LYS A 31 -16.73 10.32 -14.57
C LYS A 31 -15.93 11.08 -13.51
N PRO A 32 -15.40 10.41 -12.47
CA PRO A 32 -14.45 11.06 -11.58
C PRO A 32 -13.25 11.50 -12.40
N VAL A 33 -12.97 12.79 -12.39
CA VAL A 33 -11.74 13.36 -12.95
C VAL A 33 -10.61 12.84 -12.08
N VAL A 34 -9.96 11.78 -12.56
CA VAL A 34 -8.66 11.33 -12.04
C VAL A 34 -7.70 12.48 -12.32
N LYS A 35 -7.43 13.29 -11.29
CA LYS A 35 -6.38 14.32 -11.37
C LYS A 35 -5.08 13.61 -11.72
N SER A 36 -4.51 13.96 -12.87
CA SER A 36 -3.20 13.48 -13.31
C SER A 36 -2.15 13.72 -12.23
N LEU A 37 -1.36 12.68 -11.91
CA LEU A 37 -0.27 12.77 -10.92
C LEU A 37 0.85 13.75 -11.34
N ASP A 38 0.91 14.16 -12.61
CA ASP A 38 1.98 14.99 -13.15
C ASP A 38 1.80 16.50 -12.93
N SER A 39 0.66 16.95 -12.37
CA SER A 39 0.43 18.38 -12.08
C SER A 39 0.73 18.78 -10.64
N MET A 40 1.52 18.02 -9.88
CA MET A 40 2.07 18.46 -8.59
C MET A 40 3.10 19.57 -8.80
N ALA A 41 2.61 20.76 -9.13
CA ALA A 41 3.28 22.02 -8.87
C ALA A 41 3.87 21.97 -7.45
N ARG A 42 5.11 22.45 -7.29
CA ARG A 42 5.83 22.51 -6.00
C ARG A 42 4.83 22.86 -4.90
N VAL A 43 4.56 21.90 -4.01
CA VAL A 43 3.61 22.09 -2.91
C VAL A 43 4.15 23.24 -2.07
N LEU A 44 3.49 24.40 -2.17
CA LEU A 44 3.80 25.56 -1.35
C LEU A 44 3.16 25.27 0.00
N CYS A 45 3.87 24.54 0.85
CA CYS A 45 3.38 24.06 2.12
C CYS A 45 3.35 25.24 3.11
N ASP A 46 2.18 25.60 3.64
CA ASP A 46 2.11 26.54 4.75
C ASP A 46 2.52 25.83 6.05
N PHE A 47 3.69 26.19 6.59
CA PHE A 47 4.20 25.62 7.83
C PHE A 47 3.58 26.25 9.09
N THR A 48 2.75 27.30 8.94
CA THR A 48 2.07 27.95 10.05
C THR A 48 0.77 27.24 10.41
N ASP A 49 0.07 26.65 9.44
CA ASP A 49 -1.09 25.79 9.68
C ASP A 49 -0.66 24.36 9.99
N THR A 50 -0.69 24.01 11.28
CA THR A 50 -0.28 22.69 11.76
C THR A 50 -1.41 21.99 12.51
N VAL A 51 -1.49 20.69 12.27
CA VAL A 51 -2.38 19.75 12.94
C VAL A 51 -1.59 19.03 14.03
N THR A 52 -2.24 18.78 15.19
CA THR A 52 -1.64 17.99 16.27
C THR A 52 -2.21 16.58 16.25
N ILE A 53 -1.36 15.60 15.96
CA ILE A 53 -1.73 14.17 15.98
C ILE A 53 -1.13 13.53 17.22
N ARG A 54 -1.95 12.86 18.02
CA ARG A 54 -1.51 12.06 19.17
C ARG A 54 -1.37 10.60 18.74
N VAL A 55 -0.18 10.03 18.91
CA VAL A 55 0.08 8.61 18.72
C VAL A 55 0.51 8.03 20.06
N ARG A 56 -0.36 7.23 20.67
CA ARG A 56 -0.24 6.80 22.07
C ARG A 56 -0.04 8.00 23.00
N GLU A 57 1.11 8.12 23.65
CA GLU A 57 1.42 9.23 24.58
C GLU A 57 2.22 10.37 23.93
N LYS A 58 2.53 10.27 22.63
CA LYS A 58 3.34 11.27 21.92
C LYS A 58 2.49 12.14 21.02
N TYR A 59 2.88 13.40 20.90
CA TYR A 59 2.21 14.40 20.08
C TYR A 59 3.13 14.81 18.93
N PHE A 60 2.57 14.84 17.73
CA PHE A 60 3.23 15.24 16.49
C PHE A 60 2.53 16.49 15.96
N LYS A 61 3.31 17.54 15.64
CA LYS A 61 2.81 18.70 14.93
C LYS A 61 3.21 18.58 13.47
N VAL A 62 2.22 18.50 12.59
CA VAL A 62 2.43 18.24 11.15
C VAL A 62 1.72 19.32 10.34
N PRO A 63 2.36 19.90 9.31
CA PRO A 63 1.69 20.85 8.42
C PRO A 63 0.43 20.24 7.81
N ARG A 64 -0.69 20.97 7.85
CA ARG A 64 -1.99 20.50 7.34
C ARG A 64 -1.91 20.15 5.86
N ASP A 65 -1.36 21.06 5.07
CA ASP A 65 -1.26 20.92 3.61
C ASP A 65 -0.49 19.66 3.21
N LEU A 66 0.55 19.31 3.96
CA LEU A 66 1.35 18.12 3.73
C LEU A 66 0.52 16.84 3.84
N LEU A 67 -0.35 16.76 4.85
CA LEU A 67 -1.22 15.62 5.08
C LEU A 67 -2.31 15.54 4.00
N ILE A 68 -3.02 16.64 3.76
CA ILE A 68 -4.14 16.69 2.81
C ILE A 68 -3.69 16.39 1.38
N THR A 69 -2.55 16.93 0.96
CA THR A 69 -2.06 16.75 -0.42
C THR A 69 -1.66 15.30 -0.73
N THR A 70 -1.36 14.50 0.30
CA THR A 70 -0.77 13.17 0.13
C THR A 70 -1.65 12.03 0.62
N SER A 71 -2.76 12.33 1.29
CA SER A 71 -3.63 11.34 1.91
C SER A 71 -5.09 11.78 1.80
N ILE A 72 -5.90 10.96 1.13
CA ILE A 72 -7.34 11.19 1.01
C ILE A 72 -8.01 11.11 2.39
N PHE A 73 -7.54 10.20 3.26
CA PHE A 73 -8.03 10.10 4.64
C PHE A 73 -7.86 11.43 5.38
N PHE A 74 -6.68 12.05 5.31
CA PHE A 74 -6.45 13.33 5.97
C PHE A 74 -7.16 14.49 5.26
N ASP A 75 -7.32 14.46 3.94
CA ASP A 75 -8.14 15.44 3.23
C ASP A 75 -9.59 15.43 3.75
N GLU A 76 -10.23 14.26 3.77
CA GLU A 76 -11.60 14.11 4.27
C GLU A 76 -11.71 14.50 5.75
N GLU A 77 -10.79 14.03 6.58
CA GLU A 77 -10.86 14.23 8.03
C GLU A 77 -10.55 15.69 8.44
N LEU A 78 -9.73 16.41 7.66
CA LEU A 78 -9.30 17.78 7.97
C LEU A 78 -10.11 18.86 7.26
N SER A 79 -10.74 18.55 6.12
CA SER A 79 -11.47 19.53 5.31
C SER A 79 -12.80 19.98 5.93
N TYR A 80 -13.41 19.17 6.81
CA TYR A 80 -14.70 19.50 7.44
C TYR A 80 -14.61 20.00 8.88
N SER A 81 -13.44 19.97 9.51
CA SER A 81 -13.30 20.33 10.93
C SER A 81 -13.13 21.83 11.15
N THR A 82 -14.16 22.51 11.68
CA THR A 82 -14.04 23.79 12.38
C THR A 82 -14.03 23.47 13.88
N PRO A 83 -12.85 23.37 14.53
CA PRO A 83 -11.96 24.50 14.81
C PRO A 83 -10.49 24.29 14.33
N PRO A 84 -9.62 25.32 14.41
CA PRO A 84 -8.26 25.33 13.85
C PRO A 84 -7.24 24.32 14.45
N LYS A 85 -7.65 23.43 15.36
CA LYS A 85 -6.79 22.40 15.95
C LYS A 85 -7.49 21.05 15.86
N PHE A 86 -7.33 20.40 14.71
CA PHE A 86 -7.72 19.01 14.57
C PHE A 86 -6.84 18.13 15.45
N PHE A 87 -7.46 17.16 16.14
CA PHE A 87 -6.81 16.27 17.08
C PHE A 87 -7.19 14.82 16.78
N LEU A 88 -6.27 14.10 16.13
CA LEU A 88 -6.42 12.67 15.85
C LEU A 88 -5.66 11.84 16.88
N VAL A 89 -6.31 10.79 17.38
CA VAL A 89 -5.71 9.83 18.32
C VAL A 89 -5.49 8.50 17.60
N LEU A 90 -4.24 8.04 17.61
CA LEU A 90 -3.79 6.79 17.01
C LEU A 90 -3.12 5.91 18.09
N ASP A 91 -3.92 5.22 18.89
CA ASP A 91 -3.40 4.40 20.00
C ASP A 91 -2.83 3.06 19.54
N ASP A 92 -3.31 2.55 18.40
CA ASP A 92 -2.89 1.28 17.82
C ASP A 92 -1.63 1.37 16.96
N VAL A 93 -1.21 2.59 16.60
CA VAL A 93 -0.03 2.83 15.76
C VAL A 93 1.25 2.89 16.61
N ASP A 94 2.31 2.24 16.14
CA ASP A 94 3.63 2.38 16.76
C ASP A 94 4.19 3.79 16.53
N VAL A 95 4.67 4.40 17.61
CA VAL A 95 5.18 5.78 17.62
C VAL A 95 6.39 5.95 16.69
N LYS A 96 7.29 4.96 16.62
CA LYS A 96 8.48 5.05 15.74
C LYS A 96 8.08 4.88 14.28
N LEU A 97 7.15 3.97 13.99
CA LEU A 97 6.60 3.78 12.65
C LEU A 97 5.94 5.06 12.15
N PHE A 98 5.08 5.69 12.95
CA PHE A 98 4.43 6.95 12.58
C PHE A 98 5.43 8.08 12.38
N ASN A 99 6.42 8.23 13.28
CA ASN A 99 7.47 9.23 13.12
C ASN A 99 8.22 9.07 11.79
N THR A 100 8.58 7.83 11.42
CA THR A 100 9.24 7.60 10.14
C THR A 100 8.31 7.85 8.95
N TRP A 101 7.03 7.51 9.06
CA TRP A 101 6.03 7.83 8.04
C TRP A 101 5.96 9.34 7.77
N ILE A 102 5.92 10.16 8.83
CA ILE A 102 5.95 11.63 8.73
C ILE A 102 7.26 12.13 8.09
N ASN A 103 8.41 11.58 8.49
CA ASN A 103 9.69 11.98 7.91
C ASN A 103 9.77 11.66 6.42
N VAL A 104 9.34 10.46 6.01
CA VAL A 104 9.29 10.06 4.59
C VAL A 104 8.31 10.93 3.81
N LEU A 105 7.15 11.24 4.40
CA LEU A 105 6.17 12.14 3.81
C LEU A 105 6.78 13.54 3.56
N PHE A 106 7.42 14.10 4.58
CA PHE A 106 8.08 15.40 4.51
C PHE A 106 9.18 15.41 3.43
N GLU A 107 10.15 14.50 3.52
CA GLU A 107 11.29 14.44 2.58
C GLU A 107 10.84 14.20 1.13
N SER A 108 9.86 13.31 0.93
CA SER A 108 9.36 13.00 -0.40
C SER A 108 8.58 14.15 -1.03
N SER A 109 8.04 15.07 -0.25
CA SER A 109 7.28 16.23 -0.75
C SER A 109 8.19 17.33 -1.30
N PHE A 110 9.44 17.41 -0.82
CA PHE A 110 10.43 18.39 -1.29
C PHE A 110 11.39 17.82 -2.35
N SER A 111 11.41 16.50 -2.52
CA SER A 111 12.33 15.82 -3.44
C SER A 111 11.57 14.91 -4.42
N PRO A 112 11.35 15.35 -5.67
CA PRO A 112 10.63 14.58 -6.69
C PRO A 112 11.25 13.21 -7.01
N GLY A 113 12.55 13.03 -6.73
CA GLY A 113 13.27 11.76 -6.90
C GLY A 113 13.54 11.02 -5.59
N PHE A 114 12.80 11.34 -4.53
CA PHE A 114 12.98 10.70 -3.23
C PHE A 114 12.77 9.18 -3.33
N ARG A 115 13.67 8.43 -2.70
CA ARG A 115 13.57 6.98 -2.54
C ARG A 115 13.96 6.62 -1.12
N ILE A 116 13.20 5.72 -0.51
CA ILE A 116 13.56 5.19 0.80
C ILE A 116 14.82 4.33 0.61
N ARG A 117 15.94 4.79 1.18
CA ARG A 117 17.21 4.05 1.15
C ARG A 117 17.29 3.13 2.35
N SER A 118 18.00 2.01 2.20
CA SER A 118 18.36 1.17 3.35
C SER A 118 19.20 2.01 4.32
N GLN A 119 18.71 2.27 5.52
CA GLN A 119 19.53 2.85 6.57
C GLN A 119 20.66 1.85 6.92
N ASN A 120 21.90 2.31 6.79
CA ASN A 120 23.19 1.64 7.07
C ASN A 120 23.11 0.15 7.46
N SER A 121 23.39 -0.70 6.47
CA SER A 121 23.32 -2.15 6.46
C SER A 121 24.50 -2.88 7.13
N SER A 122 25.22 -2.24 8.06
CA SER A 122 26.45 -2.80 8.63
C SER A 122 26.24 -3.84 9.72
N SER A 123 25.02 -4.08 10.22
CA SER A 123 24.73 -5.15 11.19
C SER A 123 23.76 -6.18 10.63
N ALA A 124 24.12 -7.47 10.73
CA ALA A 124 23.32 -8.61 10.28
C ALA A 124 21.95 -8.76 11.00
N GLY A 125 21.66 -7.93 12.01
CA GLY A 125 20.35 -7.80 12.67
C GLY A 125 19.37 -6.83 11.99
N SER A 126 19.85 -6.04 11.02
CA SER A 126 19.09 -4.96 10.38
C SER A 126 18.10 -5.45 9.30
N TRP A 127 18.32 -6.63 8.70
CA TRP A 127 17.59 -7.06 7.50
C TRP A 127 16.14 -7.47 7.76
N THR A 128 15.88 -8.26 8.81
CA THR A 128 14.52 -8.64 9.25
C THR A 128 13.72 -7.43 9.66
N THR A 129 14.36 -6.56 10.45
CA THR A 129 13.75 -5.36 11.01
C THR A 129 13.37 -4.39 9.89
N ASN A 130 14.17 -4.30 8.83
CA ASN A 130 13.89 -3.40 7.72
C ASN A 130 12.79 -3.91 6.77
N MET A 131 12.71 -5.22 6.45
CA MET A 131 11.62 -5.74 5.61
C MET A 131 10.26 -5.60 6.30
N GLU A 132 10.17 -6.05 7.55
CA GLU A 132 8.95 -5.92 8.35
C GLU A 132 8.56 -4.45 8.51
N PHE A 133 9.55 -3.58 8.78
CA PHE A 133 9.31 -2.14 8.86
C PHE A 133 8.70 -1.58 7.57
N LEU A 134 9.20 -1.95 6.39
CA LEU A 134 8.65 -1.48 5.12
C LEU A 134 7.24 -2.01 4.87
N LEU A 135 6.94 -3.26 5.24
CA LEU A 135 5.57 -3.79 5.17
C LEU A 135 4.61 -3.01 6.08
N ARG A 136 5.05 -2.72 7.31
CA ARG A 136 4.29 -1.90 8.27
C ARG A 136 4.11 -0.47 7.77
N LEU A 137 5.13 0.10 7.13
CA LEU A 137 5.06 1.43 6.52
C LEU A 137 4.06 1.47 5.37
N TRP A 138 4.09 0.45 4.50
CA TRP A 138 3.11 0.29 3.43
C TRP A 138 1.69 0.16 4.00
N GLN A 139 1.50 -0.69 5.01
CA GLN A 139 0.19 -0.90 5.64
C GLN A 139 -0.36 0.38 6.28
N LEU A 140 0.48 1.12 7.01
CA LEU A 140 0.09 2.41 7.59
C LEU A 140 -0.29 3.42 6.52
N SER A 141 0.48 3.47 5.42
CA SER A 141 0.19 4.32 4.27
C SER A 141 -1.12 3.95 3.60
N HIS A 142 -1.40 2.66 3.46
CA HIS A 142 -2.66 2.15 2.92
C HIS A 142 -3.84 2.52 3.82
N ARG A 143 -3.70 2.40 5.15
CA ARG A 143 -4.72 2.84 6.12
C ARG A 143 -5.04 4.33 5.98
N PHE A 144 -4.02 5.16 5.78
CA PHE A 144 -4.22 6.60 5.53
C PHE A 144 -4.55 6.92 4.08
N ASN A 145 -4.82 5.94 3.23
CA ASN A 145 -5.11 6.14 1.81
C ASN A 145 -4.08 7.08 1.13
N SER A 146 -2.80 6.85 1.42
CA SER A 146 -1.68 7.65 0.92
C SER A 146 -0.96 6.88 -0.18
N PHE A 147 -1.45 7.03 -1.41
CA PHE A 147 -0.97 6.27 -2.57
C PHE A 147 0.52 6.46 -2.84
N ARG A 148 1.02 7.70 -2.79
CA ARG A 148 2.45 8.01 -2.97
C ARG A 148 3.33 7.28 -1.95
N MET A 149 2.89 7.21 -0.69
CA MET A 149 3.64 6.57 0.38
C MET A 149 3.63 5.04 0.25
N CYS A 150 2.50 4.46 -0.19
CA CYS A 150 2.44 3.04 -0.57
C CYS A 150 3.46 2.71 -1.66
N LEU A 151 3.49 3.51 -2.73
CA LEU A 151 4.44 3.31 -3.83
C LEU A 151 5.90 3.42 -3.38
N LEU A 152 6.24 4.36 -2.51
CA LEU A 152 7.60 4.50 -1.97
C LEU A 152 8.01 3.28 -1.14
N ALA A 153 7.10 2.75 -0.31
CA ALA A 153 7.36 1.55 0.48
C ALA A 153 7.48 0.29 -0.40
N GLU A 154 6.64 0.17 -1.42
CA GLU A 154 6.67 -0.91 -2.41
C GLU A 154 7.94 -0.88 -3.27
N GLU A 155 8.34 0.30 -3.75
CA GLU A 155 9.60 0.48 -4.48
C GLU A 155 10.78 0.07 -3.61
N ALA A 156 10.77 0.44 -2.32
CA ALA A 156 11.82 0.06 -1.38
C ALA A 156 11.86 -1.46 -1.15
N LEU A 157 10.71 -2.12 -0.95
CA LEU A 157 10.62 -3.58 -0.83
C LEU A 157 11.19 -4.26 -2.09
N THR A 158 10.77 -3.78 -3.25
CA THR A 158 11.15 -4.34 -4.55
C THR A 158 12.65 -4.20 -4.81
N THR A 159 13.18 -2.99 -4.70
CA THR A 159 14.57 -2.68 -5.05
C THR A 159 15.57 -3.22 -4.03
N GLN A 160 15.22 -3.20 -2.73
CA GLN A 160 16.14 -3.62 -1.67
C GLN A 160 16.11 -5.13 -1.42
N TYR A 161 14.97 -5.80 -1.68
CA TYR A 161 14.77 -7.21 -1.34
C TYR A 161 14.35 -8.06 -2.55
N PHE A 162 13.21 -7.78 -3.18
CA PHE A 162 12.67 -8.71 -4.18
C PHE A 162 13.55 -8.91 -5.42
N LEU A 163 14.11 -7.82 -5.94
CA LEU A 163 15.05 -7.84 -7.06
C LEU A 163 16.44 -8.32 -6.64
N ARG A 164 16.78 -8.18 -5.35
CA ARG A 164 18.08 -8.56 -4.82
C ARG A 164 18.23 -10.08 -4.76
N PHE A 165 17.18 -10.82 -4.39
CA PHE A 165 17.23 -12.29 -4.30
C PHE A 165 17.22 -12.98 -5.68
N THR A 166 18.31 -12.84 -6.44
CA THR A 166 18.54 -13.57 -7.69
C THR A 166 19.13 -14.96 -7.41
N ALA A 167 19.08 -15.87 -8.39
CA ALA A 167 19.71 -17.18 -8.26
C ALA A 167 21.22 -17.08 -7.94
N GLN A 168 21.93 -16.16 -8.59
CA GLN A 168 23.35 -15.90 -8.34
C GLN A 168 23.61 -15.37 -6.92
N GLN A 169 22.75 -14.49 -6.39
CA GLN A 169 22.91 -14.02 -5.02
C GLN A 169 22.62 -15.09 -3.98
N TRP A 170 21.66 -15.98 -4.24
CA TRP A 170 21.42 -17.14 -3.40
C TRP A 170 22.59 -18.13 -3.45
N GLU A 171 23.16 -18.39 -4.61
CA GLU A 171 24.35 -19.21 -4.76
C GLU A 171 25.55 -18.63 -4.00
N ALA A 172 25.81 -17.34 -4.16
CA ALA A 172 26.84 -16.65 -3.39
C ALA A 172 26.59 -16.73 -1.89
N ALA A 173 25.33 -16.55 -1.45
CA ALA A 173 24.96 -16.71 -0.04
C ALA A 173 25.20 -18.13 0.45
N TYR A 174 24.84 -19.16 -0.32
CA TYR A 174 25.03 -20.56 0.04
C TYR A 174 26.52 -20.93 0.19
N VAL A 175 27.37 -20.45 -0.72
CA VAL A 175 28.81 -20.79 -0.73
C VAL A 175 29.60 -19.97 0.28
N GLN A 176 29.27 -18.69 0.44
CA GLN A 176 30.12 -17.73 1.17
C GLN A 176 29.61 -17.39 2.57
N SER A 177 28.33 -17.67 2.89
CA SER A 177 27.76 -17.36 4.20
C SER A 177 27.75 -18.59 5.12
N THR A 178 27.75 -18.34 6.42
CA THR A 178 27.52 -19.39 7.41
C THR A 178 26.09 -19.91 7.33
N GLU A 179 25.89 -21.17 7.73
CA GLU A 179 24.57 -21.81 7.80
C GLU A 179 23.58 -20.94 8.60
N ALA A 180 24.01 -20.45 9.77
CA ALA A 180 23.21 -19.58 10.63
C ALA A 180 22.75 -18.30 9.91
N ARG A 181 23.61 -17.71 9.06
CA ARG A 181 23.26 -16.51 8.29
C ARG A 181 22.23 -16.81 7.21
N VAL A 182 22.39 -17.90 6.47
CA VAL A 182 21.42 -18.34 5.45
C VAL A 182 20.07 -18.63 6.08
N ARG A 183 20.05 -19.40 7.17
CA ARG A 183 18.84 -19.71 7.94
C ARG A 183 18.13 -18.44 8.42
N LYS A 184 18.88 -17.45 8.92
CA LYS A 184 18.32 -16.17 9.34
C LYS A 184 17.62 -15.42 8.21
N ILE A 185 18.18 -15.44 6.99
CA ILE A 185 17.54 -14.82 5.82
C ILE A 185 16.25 -15.55 5.46
N LEU A 186 16.25 -16.87 5.43
CA LEU A 186 15.05 -17.66 5.11
C LEU A 186 13.92 -17.45 6.14
N LEU A 187 14.27 -17.44 7.44
CA LEU A 187 13.31 -17.14 8.51
C LEU A 187 12.79 -15.69 8.42
N ALA A 188 13.60 -14.74 7.94
CA ALA A 188 13.15 -13.37 7.69
C ALA A 188 12.06 -13.31 6.62
N LEU A 189 12.27 -14.02 5.50
CA LEU A 189 11.31 -14.11 4.40
C LEU A 189 10.01 -14.79 4.87
N GLN A 190 10.13 -15.90 5.62
CA GLN A 190 8.97 -16.58 6.22
C GLN A 190 8.17 -15.67 7.15
N LYS A 191 8.85 -14.93 8.03
CA LYS A 191 8.20 -14.00 8.95
C LYS A 191 7.40 -12.94 8.18
N CYS A 192 7.99 -12.39 7.12
CA CYS A 192 7.33 -11.39 6.28
C CYS A 192 6.15 -11.97 5.49
N TYR A 193 6.29 -13.17 4.94
CA TYR A 193 5.18 -13.90 4.30
C TYR A 193 4.00 -14.11 5.28
N THR A 194 4.31 -14.56 6.50
CA THR A 194 3.30 -14.81 7.54
C THR A 194 2.58 -13.54 7.92
N LEU A 195 3.33 -12.43 8.07
CA LEU A 195 2.76 -11.10 8.28
C LEU A 195 1.83 -10.70 7.14
N CYS A 196 2.25 -10.88 5.88
CA CYS A 196 1.41 -10.57 4.72
C CYS A 196 0.12 -11.38 4.70
N LYS A 197 0.18 -12.67 5.05
CA LYS A 197 -1.01 -13.54 5.14
C LYS A 197 -1.93 -13.11 6.29
N ALA A 198 -1.37 -12.87 7.47
CA ALA A 198 -2.14 -12.53 8.67
C ALA A 198 -2.87 -11.18 8.51
N GLU A 199 -2.25 -10.23 7.83
CA GLU A 199 -2.75 -8.85 7.75
C GLU A 199 -3.19 -8.43 6.35
N SER A 200 -3.35 -9.40 5.43
CA SER A 200 -3.78 -9.18 4.05
C SER A 200 -2.94 -8.14 3.28
N ILE A 201 -1.62 -8.13 3.51
CA ILE A 201 -0.69 -7.27 2.78
C ILE A 201 -0.35 -7.94 1.44
N PRO A 202 -0.41 -7.23 0.30
CA PRO A 202 -0.36 -7.82 -1.04
C PRO A 202 1.08 -8.12 -1.51
N PHE A 203 1.94 -8.65 -0.64
CA PHE A 203 3.34 -8.98 -0.98
C PHE A 203 3.74 -10.42 -0.69
N ALA A 204 2.76 -11.29 -0.34
CA ALA A 204 3.05 -12.66 0.06
C ALA A 204 3.71 -13.47 -1.06
N GLU A 205 3.27 -13.28 -2.30
CA GLU A 205 3.77 -14.02 -3.48
C GLU A 205 5.21 -13.62 -3.82
N GLU A 206 5.58 -12.36 -3.62
CA GLU A 206 6.91 -11.83 -3.87
C GLU A 206 7.93 -12.43 -2.92
N PHE A 207 7.60 -12.60 -1.63
CA PHE A 207 8.46 -13.32 -0.69
C PHE A 207 8.66 -14.78 -1.10
N VAL A 208 7.58 -15.46 -1.51
CA VAL A 208 7.64 -16.84 -2.01
C VAL A 208 8.54 -16.93 -3.24
N THR A 209 8.30 -16.06 -4.22
CA THR A 209 9.03 -16.02 -5.49
C THR A 209 10.51 -15.69 -5.28
N SER A 210 10.84 -14.74 -4.40
CA SER A 210 12.22 -14.42 -4.04
C SER A 210 12.92 -15.59 -3.36
N CYS A 211 12.24 -16.32 -2.48
CA CYS A 211 12.79 -17.51 -1.83
C CYS A 211 12.97 -18.68 -2.81
N ALA A 212 12.02 -18.88 -3.73
CA ALA A 212 12.01 -19.97 -4.70
C ALA A 212 13.13 -19.86 -5.76
N LYS A 213 13.78 -18.70 -5.87
CA LYS A 213 14.95 -18.49 -6.76
C LYS A 213 16.23 -19.18 -6.25
N CYS A 214 16.26 -19.69 -5.03
CA CYS A 214 17.43 -20.37 -4.46
C CYS A 214 17.83 -21.66 -5.23
N PRO A 215 19.10 -22.11 -5.16
CA PRO A 215 19.51 -23.37 -5.77
C PRO A 215 18.91 -24.59 -5.05
N GLY A 216 18.79 -25.72 -5.75
CA GLY A 216 18.16 -26.93 -5.19
C GLY A 216 18.86 -27.47 -3.94
N GLN A 217 20.17 -27.26 -3.81
CA GLN A 217 20.96 -27.61 -2.63
C GLN A 217 20.47 -26.86 -1.38
N MET A 218 20.04 -25.60 -1.52
CA MET A 218 19.47 -24.85 -0.40
C MET A 218 18.12 -25.39 0.02
N VAL A 219 17.28 -25.79 -0.94
CA VAL A 219 15.99 -26.44 -0.65
C VAL A 219 16.22 -27.71 0.16
N ALA A 220 17.11 -28.59 -0.31
CA ALA A 220 17.40 -29.85 0.36
C ALA A 220 18.03 -29.68 1.76
N THR A 221 18.77 -28.59 1.99
CA THR A 221 19.51 -28.39 3.26
C THR A 221 18.70 -27.63 4.31
N TYR A 222 17.92 -26.61 3.90
CA TYR A 222 17.38 -25.64 4.84
C TYR A 222 15.85 -25.67 4.98
N PHE A 223 15.12 -26.19 4.00
CA PHE A 223 13.66 -25.97 3.95
C PHE A 223 12.89 -26.79 4.98
N ASP A 224 13.46 -27.87 5.51
CA ASP A 224 12.84 -28.65 6.59
C ASP A 224 12.68 -27.86 7.90
N HIS A 225 13.36 -26.71 8.03
CA HIS A 225 13.23 -25.81 9.15
C HIS A 225 12.20 -24.70 8.96
N LEU A 226 11.54 -24.64 7.80
CA LEU A 226 10.52 -23.64 7.49
C LEU A 226 9.13 -24.14 7.89
N GLU A 227 8.24 -23.19 8.19
CA GLU A 227 6.84 -23.49 8.47
C GLU A 227 6.17 -24.17 7.27
N PRO A 228 5.27 -25.16 7.50
CA PRO A 228 4.69 -25.96 6.42
C PRO A 228 4.03 -25.15 5.32
N ASP A 229 3.28 -24.11 5.67
CA ASP A 229 2.53 -23.28 4.71
C ASP A 229 3.47 -22.49 3.79
N PHE A 230 4.44 -21.79 4.38
CA PHE A 230 5.45 -21.06 3.61
C PHE A 230 6.29 -22.02 2.77
N ARG A 231 6.75 -23.12 3.37
CA ARG A 231 7.54 -24.15 2.67
C ARG A 231 6.79 -24.71 1.46
N ALA A 232 5.51 -25.04 1.60
CA ALA A 232 4.72 -25.60 0.52
C ALA A 232 4.63 -24.65 -0.68
N GLU A 233 4.37 -23.37 -0.44
CA GLU A 233 4.30 -22.35 -1.51
C GLU A 233 5.67 -22.15 -2.18
N VAL A 234 6.76 -22.08 -1.40
CA VAL A 234 8.11 -21.91 -1.96
C VAL A 234 8.54 -23.14 -2.76
N VAL A 235 8.30 -24.35 -2.26
CA VAL A 235 8.63 -25.60 -2.98
C VAL A 235 7.81 -25.72 -4.27
N LYS A 236 6.53 -25.36 -4.24
CA LYS A 236 5.68 -25.31 -5.44
C LYS A 236 6.24 -24.33 -6.48
N SER A 237 6.54 -23.10 -6.05
CA SER A 237 7.13 -22.07 -6.94
C SER A 237 8.51 -22.48 -7.47
N PHE A 238 9.34 -23.10 -6.63
CA PHE A 238 10.62 -23.67 -7.02
C PHE A 238 10.45 -24.78 -8.08
N ALA A 239 9.55 -25.73 -7.84
CA ALA A 239 9.31 -26.85 -8.75
C ALA A 239 8.81 -26.37 -10.12
N ILE A 240 7.92 -25.37 -10.15
CA ILE A 240 7.46 -24.75 -11.42
C ILE A 240 8.62 -24.11 -12.18
N ARG A 241 9.53 -23.42 -11.48
CA ARG A 241 10.70 -22.78 -12.09
C ARG A 241 11.70 -23.79 -12.67
N VAL A 242 11.89 -24.93 -12.01
CA VAL A 242 12.84 -25.97 -12.42
C VAL A 242 12.20 -27.00 -13.36
N ALA A 243 10.86 -27.01 -13.46
CA ALA A 243 10.14 -27.89 -14.37
C ALA A 243 10.60 -27.68 -15.82
N ASP A 244 10.69 -28.79 -16.54
CA ASP A 244 10.99 -28.77 -17.96
C ASP A 244 9.89 -27.99 -18.72
N PRO A 245 10.24 -26.90 -19.43
CA PRO A 245 9.27 -26.11 -20.18
C PRO A 245 8.55 -26.94 -21.25
N GLU A 246 9.19 -27.95 -21.83
CA GLU A 246 8.55 -28.81 -22.84
C GLU A 246 7.44 -29.67 -22.25
N VAL A 247 7.64 -30.23 -21.05
CA VAL A 247 6.63 -31.04 -20.36
C VAL A 247 5.41 -30.18 -20.01
N THR A 248 5.65 -28.95 -19.57
CA THR A 248 4.61 -27.98 -19.25
C THR A 248 3.81 -27.59 -20.50
N GLN A 249 4.49 -27.36 -21.62
CA GLN A 249 3.86 -27.01 -22.90
C GLN A 249 3.04 -28.17 -23.48
N ARG A 250 3.57 -29.40 -23.45
CA ARG A 250 2.84 -30.60 -23.90
C ARG A 250 1.55 -30.84 -23.10
N LYS A 251 1.56 -30.57 -21.79
CA LYS A 251 0.36 -30.68 -20.95
C LYS A 251 -0.71 -29.66 -21.33
N ARG A 252 -0.35 -28.37 -21.50
CA ARG A 252 -1.29 -27.31 -21.93
C ARG A 252 -1.98 -27.64 -23.24
N VAL A 253 -1.21 -28.04 -24.26
CA VAL A 253 -1.74 -28.44 -25.58
C VAL A 253 -2.73 -29.61 -25.45
N ARG A 254 -2.50 -30.55 -24.53
CA ARG A 254 -3.40 -31.68 -24.31
C ARG A 254 -4.70 -31.24 -23.62
N GLU A 255 -4.63 -30.33 -22.65
CA GLU A 255 -5.79 -29.80 -21.92
C GLU A 255 -6.68 -28.96 -22.84
N ASP A 256 -6.13 -28.03 -23.63
CA ASP A 256 -6.86 -27.22 -24.61
C ASP A 256 -7.60 -28.08 -25.66
N ASN A 257 -6.94 -29.16 -26.11
CA ASN A 257 -7.53 -30.13 -27.03
C ASN A 257 -8.65 -30.96 -26.39
N SER A 258 -8.61 -31.17 -25.07
CA SER A 258 -9.63 -31.91 -24.34
C SER A 258 -10.88 -31.07 -24.09
N GLU A 259 -10.72 -29.79 -23.74
CA GLU A 259 -11.82 -28.84 -23.55
C GLU A 259 -12.54 -28.56 -24.87
N SER A 260 -11.78 -28.38 -25.96
CA SER A 260 -12.33 -28.20 -27.32
C SER A 260 -13.18 -29.40 -27.77
N LYS A 261 -12.82 -30.63 -27.36
CA LYS A 261 -13.59 -31.85 -27.64
C LYS A 261 -14.83 -31.97 -26.74
N ALA A 262 -14.74 -31.56 -25.48
CA ALA A 262 -15.89 -31.54 -24.55
C ALA A 262 -16.94 -30.50 -24.96
N PHE A 263 -16.51 -29.33 -25.44
CA PHE A 263 -17.41 -28.27 -25.92
C PHE A 263 -18.16 -28.67 -27.19
N LYS A 264 -17.50 -29.41 -28.09
CA LYS A 264 -18.15 -29.97 -29.30
C LYS A 264 -19.17 -31.06 -28.96
N LYS A 265 -18.96 -31.86 -27.92
CA LYS A 265 -19.93 -32.88 -27.49
C LYS A 265 -21.19 -32.33 -26.80
N ARG A 266 -21.17 -31.10 -26.28
CA ARG A 266 -22.33 -30.47 -25.63
C ARG A 266 -23.25 -29.68 -26.57
N ARG A 267 -22.85 -29.51 -27.83
CA ARG A 267 -23.62 -28.79 -28.87
C ARG A 267 -24.40 -29.71 -29.82
N TYR A 268 -24.35 -31.02 -29.59
CA TYR A 268 -25.11 -32.03 -30.31
C TYR A 268 -26.10 -32.71 -29.37
#